data_AF-A0AAE9AYW3-F1
#
_entry.id   AF-A0AAE9AYW3-F1
#
_cell.length_a   1.000
_cell.length_b   1.000
_cell.length_c   1.000
_cell.angle_alpha   90.00
_cell.angle_beta   90.00
_cell.angle_gamma   90.00
#
_symmetry.space_group_name_H-M   'P 1'
#
loop_
_entity.id
_entity.type
_entity.pdbx_description
1 polymer ?
#
loop_
_entity_poly.entity_id
_entity_poly.type
_entity_poly.pdbx_seq_one_letter_code
_entity_poly.pdbx_strand_id
1 'polypeptide(L)'
;MGRQGRWAIVLAVVMLALTGGIVAVTVESSEPELSVKEQAQRDLDKVLEIRELGKSEGLALWENNKAAGSAPVAALPDERACQDRWNDLELAKTYGEGVAYQFVRACQDEPPKQMTG
;
A
#
# COMPACT_ATOMS: atom_id res chain seq x y z
N MET A 1 33.13 9.77 35.77
CA MET A 1 31.83 9.56 35.10
C MET A 1 31.00 10.81 35.32
N GLY A 2 30.69 11.53 34.24
CA GLY A 2 30.35 12.96 34.27
C GLY A 2 28.86 13.29 34.20
N ARG A 3 28.55 14.43 34.84
CA ARG A 3 27.52 15.48 34.59
C ARG A 3 26.05 15.03 34.51
N GLN A 4 25.23 15.39 35.52
CA GLN A 4 24.43 16.64 35.58
C GLN A 4 23.45 16.75 34.39
N GLY A 5 22.14 16.87 34.55
CA GLY A 5 21.28 17.05 35.72
C GLY A 5 19.93 17.63 35.29
N ARG A 6 19.08 17.87 36.29
CA ARG A 6 17.99 18.89 36.32
C ARG A 6 16.73 18.65 35.47
N TRP A 7 15.68 18.28 36.20
CA TRP A 7 14.28 18.75 36.11
C TRP A 7 13.95 19.79 35.02
N ALA A 8 12.87 19.54 34.27
CA ALA A 8 12.07 20.59 33.67
C ALA A 8 10.57 20.28 33.82
N ILE A 9 9.84 21.29 34.26
CA ILE A 9 8.47 21.29 34.77
C ILE A 9 7.46 21.55 33.62
N VAL A 10 6.27 21.00 33.84
CA VAL A 10 4.94 21.12 33.19
C VAL A 10 4.56 22.52 32.68
N LEU A 11 3.69 22.62 31.66
CA LEU A 11 2.61 23.63 31.62
C LEU A 11 1.43 23.20 30.72
N ALA A 12 0.23 23.23 31.30
CA ALA A 12 -1.06 23.17 30.61
C ALA A 12 -1.55 24.59 30.32
N VAL A 13 -2.20 24.83 29.18
CA VAL A 13 -3.07 26.01 28.99
C VAL A 13 -4.33 25.62 28.21
N VAL A 14 -5.46 26.04 28.78
CA VAL A 14 -6.86 25.82 28.39
C VAL A 14 -7.33 26.88 27.38
N MET A 15 -8.34 26.51 26.58
CA MET A 15 -9.13 27.33 25.65
C MET A 15 -9.52 28.73 26.15
N LEU A 16 -9.66 29.70 25.22
CA LEU A 16 -10.93 30.43 25.01
C LEU A 16 -10.91 31.45 23.86
N ALA A 17 -12.05 31.48 23.17
CA ALA A 17 -12.78 32.65 22.65
C ALA A 17 -12.30 33.39 21.39
N LEU A 18 -13.20 33.35 20.39
CA LEU A 18 -13.83 34.50 19.72
C LEU A 18 -12.97 35.76 19.59
N THR A 19 -12.76 36.18 18.33
CA THR A 19 -12.04 37.37 17.83
C THR A 19 -10.61 37.08 17.38
N GLY A 20 -10.31 37.48 16.13
CA GLY A 20 -9.18 37.00 15.35
C GLY A 20 -7.81 37.24 15.99
N GLY A 21 -6.91 36.28 15.80
CA GLY A 21 -5.53 36.38 16.27
C GLY A 21 -4.87 35.02 16.36
N ILE A 22 -4.03 34.75 15.37
CA ILE A 22 -3.14 33.59 15.15
C ILE A 22 -2.45 33.13 16.44
N VAL A 23 -2.36 31.81 16.71
CA VAL A 23 -1.09 31.21 17.17
C VAL A 23 -0.95 29.75 16.69
N ALA A 24 0.25 29.49 16.18
CA ALA A 24 0.79 28.26 15.63
C ALA A 24 0.50 26.97 16.43
N VAL A 25 0.14 25.93 15.68
CA VAL A 25 0.27 24.53 16.09
C VAL A 25 1.53 24.00 15.41
N THR A 26 2.67 24.09 16.08
CA THR A 26 3.86 23.29 15.73
C THR A 26 3.71 21.93 16.38
N VAL A 27 3.15 20.97 15.64
CA VAL A 27 3.30 19.56 15.97
C VAL A 27 4.66 19.15 15.44
N GLU A 28 5.63 19.08 16.34
CA GLU A 28 6.93 18.48 16.10
C GLU A 28 6.75 16.95 16.05
N SER A 29 6.28 16.45 14.91
CA SER A 29 6.37 15.02 14.59
C SER A 29 7.83 14.71 14.30
N SER A 30 8.53 14.22 15.31
CA SER A 30 9.87 13.64 15.16
C SER A 30 9.76 12.26 14.48
N GLU A 31 9.43 12.25 13.20
CA GLU A 31 9.74 11.16 12.28
C GLU A 31 10.88 11.67 11.39
N PRO A 32 11.90 10.84 11.04
CA PRO A 32 12.93 11.30 10.11
C PRO A 32 12.23 11.64 8.79
N GLU A 33 12.24 12.91 8.42
CA GLU A 33 11.75 13.37 7.12
C GLU A 33 12.63 12.71 6.04
N LEU A 34 12.20 11.54 5.55
CA LEU A 34 12.70 10.99 4.30
C LEU A 34 12.60 12.12 3.28
N SER A 35 13.65 12.34 2.49
CA SER A 35 13.54 13.36 1.46
C SER A 35 12.36 12.99 0.55
N VAL A 36 11.61 13.98 0.08
CA VAL A 36 10.42 13.79 -0.78
C VAL A 36 10.70 12.80 -1.92
N LYS A 37 11.94 12.79 -2.43
CA LYS A 37 12.42 11.86 -3.45
C LYS A 37 12.48 10.41 -2.97
N GLU A 38 12.98 10.16 -1.77
CA GLU A 38 13.06 8.80 -1.20
C GLU A 38 11.67 8.24 -0.87
N GLN A 39 10.75 9.09 -0.42
CA GLN A 39 9.36 8.68 -0.19
C GLN A 39 8.67 8.33 -1.51
N ALA A 40 8.79 9.18 -2.53
CA ALA A 40 8.25 8.91 -3.85
C ALA A 40 8.82 7.61 -4.47
N GLN A 41 10.11 7.35 -4.27
CA GLN A 41 10.73 6.12 -4.75
C GLN A 41 10.16 4.88 -4.05
N ARG A 42 10.00 4.91 -2.72
CA ARG A 42 9.40 3.79 -1.97
C ARG A 42 7.96 3.52 -2.38
N ASP A 43 7.19 4.56 -2.64
CA ASP A 43 5.80 4.40 -3.07
C ASP A 43 5.70 3.83 -4.48
N LEU A 44 6.62 4.22 -5.38
CA LEU A 44 6.74 3.59 -6.70
C LEU A 44 7.13 2.11 -6.58
N ASP A 45 8.12 1.79 -5.75
CA ASP A 45 8.60 0.42 -5.56
C ASP A 45 7.47 -0.48 -5.03
N LYS A 46 6.68 0.00 -4.04
CA LYS A 46 5.49 -0.69 -3.55
C LYS A 46 4.47 -0.96 -4.65
N VAL A 47 4.21 0.03 -5.50
CA VAL A 47 3.26 -0.10 -6.62
C VAL A 47 3.77 -1.12 -7.64
N LEU A 48 5.07 -1.13 -7.94
CA LEU A 48 5.65 -2.10 -8.86
C LEU A 48 5.59 -3.52 -8.29
N GLU A 49 5.94 -3.68 -7.01
CA GLU A 49 5.88 -4.95 -6.30
C GLU A 49 4.46 -5.51 -6.31
N ILE A 50 3.46 -4.70 -5.96
CA ILE A 50 2.08 -5.15 -5.93
C ILE A 50 1.53 -5.49 -7.30
N ARG A 51 2.02 -4.79 -8.34
CA ARG A 51 1.66 -5.09 -9.72
C ARG A 51 2.21 -6.44 -10.15
N GLU A 52 3.47 -6.75 -9.83
CA GLU A 52 4.06 -8.06 -10.13
C GLU A 52 3.40 -9.18 -9.33
N LEU A 53 3.06 -8.94 -8.06
CA LEU A 53 2.27 -9.88 -7.27
C LEU A 53 0.90 -10.13 -7.92
N GLY A 54 0.21 -9.07 -8.34
CA GLY A 54 -1.06 -9.15 -9.06
C GLY A 54 -0.96 -10.05 -10.30
N LYS A 55 0.06 -9.86 -11.15
CA LYS A 55 0.28 -10.73 -12.32
C LYS A 55 0.49 -12.19 -11.95
N SER A 56 1.27 -12.45 -10.89
CA SER A 56 1.55 -13.82 -10.44
C SER A 56 0.28 -14.52 -9.96
N GLU A 57 -0.55 -13.83 -9.16
CA GLU A 57 -1.83 -14.36 -8.69
C GLU A 57 -2.84 -14.53 -9.82
N GLY A 58 -2.87 -13.58 -10.78
CA GLY A 58 -3.66 -13.68 -12.00
C GLY A 58 -3.33 -14.91 -12.84
N LEU A 59 -2.04 -15.21 -13.01
CA LEU A 59 -1.58 -16.42 -13.69
C LEU A 59 -2.03 -17.68 -12.95
N ALA A 60 -1.89 -17.73 -11.63
CA ALA A 60 -2.31 -18.89 -10.83
C ALA A 60 -3.82 -19.14 -10.93
N LEU A 61 -4.65 -18.09 -10.87
CA LEU A 61 -6.09 -18.20 -11.06
C LEU A 61 -6.44 -18.67 -12.48
N TRP A 62 -5.77 -18.14 -13.49
CA TRP A 62 -5.96 -18.56 -14.88
C TRP A 62 -5.61 -20.03 -15.11
N GLU A 63 -4.51 -20.50 -14.55
CA GLU A 63 -4.10 -21.92 -14.62
C GLU A 63 -5.11 -22.83 -13.92
N ASN A 64 -5.60 -22.43 -12.75
CA ASN A 64 -6.65 -23.16 -12.05
C ASN A 64 -7.95 -23.24 -12.86
N ASN A 65 -8.38 -22.13 -13.47
CA ASN A 65 -9.57 -22.10 -14.33
C ASN A 65 -9.40 -22.98 -15.58
N LYS A 66 -8.21 -23.00 -16.17
CA LYS A 66 -7.89 -23.92 -17.28
C LYS A 66 -7.91 -25.39 -16.85
N ALA A 67 -7.34 -25.70 -15.68
CA ALA A 67 -7.38 -27.04 -15.12
C ALA A 67 -8.83 -27.49 -14.83
N ALA A 68 -9.72 -26.56 -14.49
CA ALA A 68 -11.15 -26.78 -14.36
C ALA A 68 -11.91 -26.92 -15.70
N GLY A 69 -11.23 -26.78 -16.84
CA GLY A 69 -11.78 -27.02 -18.18
C GLY A 69 -12.15 -25.75 -18.96
N SER A 70 -11.88 -24.55 -18.44
CA SER A 70 -12.15 -23.32 -19.17
C SER A 70 -11.21 -23.14 -20.36
N ALA A 71 -11.75 -22.64 -21.49
CA ALA A 71 -10.94 -22.21 -22.62
C ALA A 71 -10.03 -21.03 -22.23
N PRO A 72 -8.85 -20.85 -22.85
CA PRO A 72 -7.85 -19.87 -22.39
C PRO A 72 -8.37 -18.44 -22.17
N VAL A 73 -9.22 -17.92 -23.05
CA VAL A 73 -9.78 -16.56 -22.89
C VAL A 73 -10.82 -16.51 -21.77
N ALA A 74 -11.63 -17.57 -21.61
CA ALA A 74 -12.64 -17.67 -20.55
C ALA A 74 -12.05 -18.04 -19.18
N ALA A 75 -10.78 -18.43 -19.14
CA ALA A 75 -10.07 -18.76 -17.92
C ALA A 75 -9.48 -17.52 -17.22
N LEU A 76 -9.48 -16.35 -17.86
CA LEU A 76 -9.01 -15.11 -17.23
C LEU A 76 -9.81 -14.82 -15.96
N PRO A 77 -9.15 -14.48 -14.85
CA PRO A 77 -9.86 -14.12 -13.63
C PRO A 77 -10.65 -12.83 -13.84
N ASP A 78 -11.86 -12.79 -13.30
CA ASP A 78 -12.64 -11.56 -13.24
C ASP A 78 -12.17 -10.66 -12.08
N GLU A 79 -12.72 -9.44 -12.05
CA GLU A 79 -12.33 -8.44 -11.06
C GLU A 79 -12.58 -8.93 -9.63
N ARG A 80 -13.69 -9.66 -9.44
CA ARG A 80 -14.10 -10.17 -8.15
C ARG A 80 -13.14 -11.25 -7.66
N ALA A 81 -12.76 -12.20 -8.50
CA ALA A 81 -11.77 -13.22 -8.15
C ALA A 81 -10.43 -12.59 -7.73
N CYS A 82 -10.00 -11.54 -8.43
CA CYS A 82 -8.80 -10.79 -8.06
C CYS A 82 -8.96 -9.98 -6.75
N GLN A 83 -10.12 -9.36 -6.51
CA GLN A 83 -10.41 -8.67 -5.24
C GLN A 83 -10.48 -9.65 -4.06
N ASP A 84 -11.13 -10.80 -4.25
CA ASP A 84 -11.19 -11.86 -3.23
C ASP A 84 -9.77 -12.34 -2.92
N ARG A 85 -8.92 -12.50 -3.93
CA ARG A 85 -7.51 -12.87 -3.73
C ARG A 85 -6.71 -11.83 -2.97
N TRP A 86 -6.92 -10.54 -3.25
CA TRP A 86 -6.33 -9.43 -2.47
C TRP A 86 -6.70 -9.52 -0.98
N ASN A 87 -7.97 -9.81 -0.70
CA ASN A 87 -8.51 -9.93 0.65
C ASN A 87 -7.98 -11.18 1.37
N ASP A 88 -7.95 -12.33 0.68
CA ASP A 88 -7.45 -13.60 1.23
C ASP A 88 -5.97 -13.53 1.64
N LEU A 89 -5.17 -12.78 0.87
CA LEU A 89 -3.77 -12.53 1.16
C LEU A 89 -3.57 -11.41 2.21
N GLU A 90 -4.65 -10.79 2.66
CA GLU A 90 -4.68 -9.69 3.62
C GLU A 90 -3.74 -8.52 3.24
N LEU A 91 -3.56 -8.27 1.94
CA LEU A 91 -2.53 -7.35 1.42
C LEU A 91 -2.76 -5.90 1.86
N ALA A 92 -4.00 -5.52 2.14
CA ALA A 92 -4.34 -4.23 2.73
C ALA A 92 -3.62 -3.96 4.07
N LYS A 93 -3.35 -5.00 4.87
CA LYS A 93 -2.62 -4.86 6.14
C LYS A 93 -1.15 -4.51 5.94
N THR A 94 -0.57 -4.94 4.82
CA THR A 94 0.87 -4.80 4.53
C THR A 94 1.16 -3.58 3.64
N TYR A 95 0.36 -3.38 2.58
CA TYR A 95 0.60 -2.35 1.57
C TYR A 95 -0.40 -1.19 1.63
N GLY A 96 -1.51 -1.36 2.34
CA GLY A 96 -2.61 -0.40 2.39
C GLY A 96 -3.59 -0.52 1.21
N GLU A 97 -4.82 -0.03 1.41
CA GLU A 97 -5.89 -0.06 0.40
C GLU A 97 -5.57 0.75 -0.87
N GLY A 98 -4.70 1.76 -0.76
CA GLY A 98 -4.39 2.69 -1.85
C GLY A 98 -3.75 2.05 -3.09
N VAL A 99 -3.24 0.82 -2.98
CA VAL A 99 -2.59 0.11 -4.09
C VAL A 99 -3.37 -1.14 -4.57
N ALA A 100 -4.56 -1.38 -4.00
CA ALA A 100 -5.39 -2.53 -4.35
C ALA A 100 -5.78 -2.53 -5.84
N TYR A 101 -6.06 -1.36 -6.41
CA TYR A 101 -6.40 -1.21 -7.82
C TYR A 101 -5.30 -1.74 -8.76
N GLN A 102 -4.03 -1.51 -8.42
CA GLN A 102 -2.87 -1.90 -9.20
C GLN A 102 -2.67 -3.41 -9.16
N PHE A 103 -2.94 -4.03 -8.02
CA PHE A 103 -3.00 -5.48 -7.88
C PHE A 103 -4.11 -6.07 -8.75
N VAL A 104 -5.36 -5.60 -8.55
CA VAL A 104 -6.53 -6.17 -9.23
C VAL A 104 -6.39 -6.04 -10.74
N ARG A 105 -6.00 -4.86 -11.22
CA ARG A 105 -5.77 -4.64 -12.65
C ARG A 105 -4.70 -5.56 -13.22
N ALA A 106 -3.59 -5.75 -12.51
CA ALA A 106 -2.51 -6.62 -12.97
C ALA A 106 -2.86 -8.11 -12.89
N CYS A 107 -3.73 -8.51 -11.96
CA CYS A 107 -4.28 -9.84 -11.85
C CYS A 107 -5.21 -10.20 -13.00
N GLN A 108 -5.93 -9.20 -13.54
CA GLN A 108 -6.80 -9.38 -14.72
C GLN A 108 -6.06 -9.22 -16.05
N ASP A 109 -4.81 -8.74 -16.05
CA ASP A 109 -4.02 -8.65 -17.28
C ASP A 109 -3.89 -10.05 -17.88
N GLU A 110 -4.01 -10.16 -19.21
CA GLU A 110 -3.77 -11.43 -19.89
C GLU A 110 -2.39 -11.97 -19.49
N PRO A 111 -2.28 -13.27 -19.14
CA PRO A 111 -1.00 -13.85 -18.85
C PRO A 111 -0.12 -13.59 -20.08
N PRO A 112 1.09 -13.02 -19.89
CA PRO A 112 1.93 -12.70 -21.01
C PRO A 112 2.11 -13.98 -21.83
N LYS A 113 2.07 -13.86 -23.17
CA LYS A 113 2.33 -14.96 -24.10
C LYS A 113 3.77 -15.45 -23.92
N GLN A 114 4.09 -16.09 -22.81
CA GLN A 114 5.41 -16.60 -22.52
C GLN A 114 5.41 -18.10 -22.78
N MET A 115 6.12 -18.44 -23.86
CA MET A 115 6.99 -19.60 -23.96
C MET A 115 6.27 -20.95 -24.17
N THR A 116 5.78 -21.17 -25.40
CA THR A 116 6.12 -22.44 -26.06
C THR A 116 7.65 -22.48 -26.25
N GLY A 117 8.36 -22.89 -25.20
CA GLY A 117 9.74 -23.35 -25.27
C GLY A 117 9.75 -24.86 -25.22
#